data_AF-A0A0F9TZ16-F1
#
_entry.id   AF-A0A0F9TZ16-F1
#
_cell.length_a   1.000
_cell.length_b   1.000
_cell.length_c   1.000
_cell.angle_alpha   90.00
_cell.angle_beta   90.00
_cell.angle_gamma   90.00
#
_symmetry.space_group_name_H-M   'P 1'
#
loop_
_entity.id
_entity.type
_entity.pdbx_description
1 polymer ?
#
loop_
_entity_poly.entity_id
_entity_poly.type
_entity_poly.pdbx_seq_one_letter_code
_entity_poly.pdbx_strand_id
1 'polypeptide(L)'
;MSQGFVFGTPANRSDLESVKVRVNLDALGTANAGDTAPAAPKEGMFWLDTSNAPTQWLLKQFLGGAFQILISFPTPTNTATITLFTITPAVVTWTLTHNFNRAAVSVSLFDTNGKSVEALDVNVSNVNEAVITHAFALGGTAVVIG
;
A
#
# COMPACT_ATOMS: atom_id res chain seq x y z
N MET A 1 -13.26 12.74 -8.53
CA MET A 1 -13.68 11.50 -9.21
C MET A 1 -12.53 10.52 -9.09
N SER A 2 -12.58 9.58 -8.14
CA SER A 2 -11.60 8.51 -8.09
C SER A 2 -11.84 7.60 -9.28
N GLN A 3 -10.85 7.45 -10.16
CA GLN A 3 -10.86 6.32 -11.08
C GLN A 3 -10.67 5.07 -10.22
N GLY A 4 -11.77 4.47 -9.80
CA GLY A 4 -11.77 3.14 -9.21
C GLY A 4 -11.23 2.18 -10.25
N PHE A 5 -10.10 1.56 -9.94
CA PHE A 5 -9.50 0.56 -10.80
C PHE A 5 -10.35 -0.72 -10.70
N VAL A 6 -11.39 -0.84 -11.53
CA VAL A 6 -12.18 -2.07 -11.63
C VAL A 6 -11.43 -3.00 -12.60
N PHE A 7 -10.40 -3.68 -12.11
CA PHE A 7 -9.93 -4.88 -12.79
C PHE A 7 -11.03 -5.93 -12.65
N GLY A 8 -11.65 -6.34 -13.77
CA GLY A 8 -12.26 -7.67 -13.79
C GLY A 8 -11.18 -8.65 -13.37
N THR A 9 -11.42 -9.45 -12.32
CA THR A 9 -10.43 -10.40 -11.81
C THR A 9 -9.96 -11.29 -12.95
N PRO A 10 -8.68 -11.26 -13.33
CA PRO A 10 -8.14 -12.12 -14.37
C PRO A 10 -8.43 -13.58 -14.00
N ALA A 11 -9.19 -14.28 -14.82
CA ALA A 11 -9.57 -15.66 -14.56
C ALA A 11 -8.59 -16.64 -15.22
N ASN A 12 -7.94 -16.20 -16.31
CA ASN A 12 -7.05 -17.00 -17.13
C ASN A 12 -5.69 -16.34 -17.32
N ARG A 13 -4.66 -17.14 -17.63
CA ARG A 13 -3.31 -16.66 -18.02
C ARG A 13 -3.36 -15.66 -19.18
N SER A 14 -4.19 -15.91 -20.19
CA SER A 14 -4.36 -15.05 -21.36
C SER A 14 -4.83 -13.64 -21.00
N ASP A 15 -5.47 -13.47 -19.84
CA ASP A 15 -5.95 -12.17 -19.39
C ASP A 15 -4.77 -11.28 -18.95
N LEU A 16 -3.74 -11.86 -18.34
CA LEU A 16 -2.48 -11.15 -18.03
C LEU A 16 -1.67 -10.83 -19.28
N GLU A 17 -1.69 -11.73 -20.25
CA GLU A 17 -1.01 -11.52 -21.53
C GLU A 17 -1.79 -10.56 -22.44
N SER A 18 -3.05 -10.28 -22.10
CA SER A 18 -3.90 -9.38 -22.88
C SER A 18 -3.28 -7.99 -22.96
N VAL A 19 -3.39 -7.39 -24.15
CA VAL A 19 -2.87 -6.04 -24.41
C VAL A 19 -3.41 -5.04 -23.39
N LYS A 20 -4.65 -5.20 -22.89
CA LYS A 20 -5.23 -4.28 -21.90
C LYS A 20 -4.57 -4.37 -20.53
N VAL A 21 -4.25 -5.57 -20.05
CA VAL A 21 -3.54 -5.75 -18.78
C VAL A 21 -2.08 -5.35 -18.91
N ARG A 22 -1.44 -5.70 -20.04
CA ARG A 22 -0.08 -5.25 -20.35
C ARG A 22 0.01 -3.73 -20.45
N VAL A 23 -0.90 -3.05 -21.14
CA VAL A 23 -0.94 -1.58 -21.24
C VAL A 23 -1.11 -0.92 -19.86
N ASN A 24 -1.89 -1.53 -18.97
CA ASN A 24 -2.05 -1.02 -17.60
C ASN A 24 -0.82 -1.30 -16.72
N LEU A 25 -0.10 -2.39 -16.94
CA LEU A 25 1.18 -2.69 -16.29
C LEU A 25 2.32 -1.80 -16.85
N ASP A 26 2.32 -1.55 -18.16
CA ASP A 26 3.26 -0.67 -18.87
C ASP A 26 3.04 0.80 -18.49
N ALA A 27 1.79 1.21 -18.24
CA ALA A 27 1.45 2.53 -17.71
C ALA A 27 2.01 2.78 -16.30
N LEU A 28 2.47 1.73 -15.59
CA LEU A 28 3.17 1.82 -14.31
C LEU A 28 4.71 1.84 -14.47
N GLY A 29 5.22 1.84 -15.70
CA GLY A 29 6.65 1.87 -16.05
C GLY A 29 7.09 0.61 -16.78
N THR A 30 7.80 0.78 -17.89
CA THR A 30 8.11 -0.24 -18.92
C THR A 30 9.10 -1.35 -18.50
N ALA A 31 9.38 -1.55 -17.21
CA ALA A 31 10.42 -2.48 -16.72
C ALA A 31 9.95 -3.43 -15.59
N ASN A 32 8.65 -3.63 -15.41
CA ASN A 32 8.10 -4.34 -14.26
C ASN A 32 7.75 -5.82 -14.55
N ALA A 33 8.51 -6.51 -15.40
CA ALA A 33 8.38 -7.95 -15.62
C ALA A 33 9.74 -8.61 -15.81
N GLY A 34 9.97 -9.79 -15.23
CA GLY A 34 11.22 -10.52 -15.37
C GLY A 34 11.39 -11.65 -14.37
N ASP A 35 12.46 -12.42 -14.53
CA ASP A 35 12.88 -13.50 -13.62
C ASP A 35 13.57 -12.97 -12.35
N THR A 36 13.99 -11.71 -12.37
CA THR A 36 14.68 -11.02 -11.29
C THR A 36 13.85 -9.83 -10.84
N ALA A 37 13.73 -9.65 -9.53
CA ALA A 37 13.00 -8.54 -8.96
C ALA A 37 13.64 -7.18 -9.35
N PRO A 38 12.85 -6.13 -9.57
CA PRO A 38 13.37 -4.78 -9.81
C PRO A 38 14.32 -4.31 -8.71
N ALA A 39 15.42 -3.65 -9.07
CA ALA A 39 16.34 -3.04 -8.12
C ALA A 39 15.74 -1.76 -7.54
N ALA A 40 15.82 -1.58 -6.21
CA ALA A 40 15.23 -0.46 -5.46
C ALA A 40 13.72 -0.26 -5.69
N PRO A 41 12.89 -1.29 -5.41
CA PRO A 41 11.44 -1.18 -5.55
C PRO A 41 10.88 -0.13 -4.57
N LYS A 42 9.83 0.57 -5.01
CA LYS A 42 9.10 1.56 -4.20
C LYS A 42 7.81 0.93 -3.68
N GLU A 43 7.35 1.41 -2.53
CA GLU A 43 6.08 0.98 -1.94
C GLU A 43 4.94 1.10 -2.97
N GLY A 44 4.16 0.03 -3.11
CA GLY A 44 3.05 -0.06 -4.06
C GLY A 44 3.45 -0.46 -5.49
N MET A 45 4.74 -0.62 -5.80
CA MET A 45 5.20 -1.08 -7.12
C MET A 45 4.66 -2.47 -7.43
N PHE A 46 4.09 -2.64 -8.62
CA PHE A 46 3.70 -3.95 -9.15
C PHE A 46 4.84 -4.56 -9.97
N TRP A 47 5.00 -5.88 -9.90
CA TRP A 47 5.98 -6.63 -10.68
C TRP A 47 5.37 -7.97 -11.11
N LEU A 48 5.52 -8.32 -12.39
CA LEU A 48 5.19 -9.64 -12.90
C LEU A 48 6.43 -10.53 -12.83
N ASP A 49 6.49 -11.39 -11.84
CA ASP A 49 7.56 -12.36 -11.64
C ASP A 49 7.37 -13.56 -12.56
N THR A 50 8.36 -13.75 -13.43
CA THR A 50 8.44 -14.83 -14.41
C THR A 50 9.55 -15.84 -14.10
N SER A 51 10.12 -15.83 -12.90
CA SER A 51 11.21 -16.75 -12.49
C SER A 51 10.85 -18.22 -12.62
N ASN A 52 9.57 -18.55 -12.43
CA ASN A 52 9.03 -19.89 -12.56
C ASN A 52 8.32 -20.10 -13.91
N ALA A 53 8.49 -19.23 -14.90
CA ALA A 53 7.94 -19.47 -16.23
C ALA A 53 8.63 -20.69 -16.88
N PRO A 54 7.90 -21.55 -17.63
CA PRO A 54 6.48 -21.43 -17.95
C PRO A 54 5.54 -22.00 -16.87
N THR A 55 6.05 -22.71 -15.85
CA THR A 55 5.23 -23.47 -14.89
C THR A 55 4.34 -22.59 -14.01
N GLN A 56 4.77 -21.36 -13.70
CA GLN A 56 4.00 -20.44 -12.88
C GLN A 56 4.37 -18.98 -13.17
N TRP A 57 3.35 -18.11 -13.21
CA TRP A 57 3.51 -16.65 -13.28
C TRP A 57 2.91 -16.01 -12.04
N LEU A 58 3.59 -15.04 -11.45
CA LEU A 58 3.17 -14.40 -10.20
C LEU A 58 3.08 -12.88 -10.40
N LEU A 59 1.89 -12.30 -10.21
CA LEU A 59 1.79 -10.84 -10.05
C LEU A 59 2.10 -10.51 -8.60
N LYS A 60 3.07 -9.65 -8.35
CA LYS A 60 3.54 -9.24 -7.02
C LYS A 60 3.40 -7.74 -6.83
N GLN A 61 3.34 -7.31 -5.57
CA GLN A 61 3.39 -5.90 -5.16
C GLN A 61 4.45 -5.72 -4.07
N PHE A 62 5.26 -4.67 -4.17
CA PHE A 62 6.22 -4.33 -3.12
C PHE A 62 5.52 -3.60 -1.98
N LEU A 63 5.52 -4.22 -0.80
CA LEU A 63 4.90 -3.69 0.42
C LEU A 63 5.79 -3.98 1.63
N GLY A 64 5.94 -3.01 2.52
CA GLY A 64 6.63 -3.20 3.81
C GLY A 64 8.06 -3.73 3.67
N GLY A 65 8.76 -3.36 2.59
CA GLY A 65 10.14 -3.77 2.34
C GLY A 65 10.32 -5.09 1.59
N ALA A 66 9.25 -5.76 1.14
CA ALA A 66 9.33 -7.01 0.39
C ALA A 66 8.24 -7.14 -0.69
N PHE A 67 8.48 -7.98 -1.70
CA PHE A 67 7.46 -8.32 -2.69
C PHE A 67 6.50 -9.40 -2.15
N GLN A 68 5.21 -9.08 -2.13
CA GLN A 68 4.12 -9.99 -1.78
C GLN A 68 3.43 -10.47 -3.07
N ILE A 69 3.05 -11.75 -3.15
CA ILE A 69 2.27 -12.29 -4.28
C ILE A 69 0.84 -11.77 -4.18
N LEU A 70 0.24 -11.28 -5.26
CA LEU A 70 -1.19 -10.92 -5.32
C LEU A 70 -1.99 -12.01 -6.03
N ILE A 71 -1.48 -12.46 -7.18
CA ILE A 71 -2.14 -13.46 -8.01
C ILE A 71 -1.09 -14.47 -8.49
N SER A 72 -1.44 -15.75 -8.38
CA SER A 72 -0.62 -16.86 -8.89
C SER A 72 -1.34 -17.60 -10.01
N PHE A 73 -0.66 -17.79 -11.13
CA PHE A 73 -1.14 -18.53 -12.28
C PHE A 73 -0.31 -19.80 -12.45
N PRO A 74 -0.74 -20.93 -11.86
CA PRO A 74 -0.15 -22.23 -12.16
C PRO A 74 -0.49 -22.63 -13.60
N THR A 75 0.51 -23.05 -14.36
CA THR A 75 0.29 -23.86 -15.57
C THR A 75 0.44 -25.35 -15.20
N PRO A 76 -0.30 -26.26 -15.85
CA PRO A 76 -1.11 -26.11 -17.07
C PRO A 76 -2.58 -25.70 -16.84
N THR A 77 -3.02 -25.52 -15.61
CA THR A 77 -4.46 -25.47 -15.30
C THR A 77 -5.15 -24.15 -15.69
N ASN A 78 -4.42 -23.10 -16.07
CA ASN A 78 -4.94 -21.75 -16.40
C ASN A 78 -5.82 -21.08 -15.32
N THR A 79 -6.22 -21.81 -14.27
CA THR A 79 -6.97 -21.30 -13.12
C THR A 79 -6.04 -20.51 -12.21
N ALA A 80 -6.31 -19.23 -12.05
CA ALA A 80 -5.60 -18.37 -11.11
C ALA A 80 -6.01 -18.68 -9.66
N THR A 81 -5.04 -18.80 -8.77
CA THR A 81 -5.28 -18.69 -7.33
C THR A 81 -5.16 -17.21 -6.96
N ILE A 82 -6.28 -16.60 -6.57
CA ILE A 82 -6.34 -15.22 -6.08
C ILE A 82 -6.20 -15.26 -4.57
N THR A 83 -5.13 -14.69 -4.04
CA THR A 83 -4.98 -14.49 -2.61
C THR A 83 -5.35 -13.04 -2.30
N LEU A 84 -6.48 -12.83 -1.61
CA LEU A 84 -6.83 -11.50 -1.12
C LEU A 84 -5.90 -11.14 0.04
N PHE A 85 -5.02 -10.17 -0.18
CA PHE A 85 -4.30 -9.53 0.90
C PHE A 85 -5.11 -8.33 1.38
N THR A 86 -5.50 -8.35 2.65
CA THR A 86 -5.88 -7.12 3.34
C THR A 86 -4.59 -6.34 3.55
N ILE A 87 -4.36 -5.33 2.71
CA ILE A 87 -3.26 -4.38 2.89
C ILE A 87 -3.62 -3.53 4.11
N THR A 88 -3.09 -3.90 5.27
CA THR A 88 -3.04 -3.00 6.41
C THR A 88 -1.75 -2.19 6.27
N PRO A 89 -1.78 -0.89 5.95
CA PRO A 89 -0.57 -0.10 5.78
C PRO A 89 0.30 -0.15 7.04
N ALA A 90 1.61 -0.26 6.84
CA ALA A 90 2.59 -0.39 7.91
C ALA A 90 2.60 0.88 8.80
N VAL A 91 2.37 0.66 10.09
CA VAL A 91 2.39 1.56 11.26
C VAL A 91 1.90 2.99 11.01
N VAL A 92 0.70 3.22 11.53
CA VAL A 92 -0.12 4.42 11.34
C VAL A 92 -0.09 5.38 12.53
N THR A 93 0.80 5.16 13.50
CA THR A 93 0.76 5.86 14.78
C THR A 93 1.85 6.92 14.91
N TRP A 94 1.47 8.13 15.34
CA TRP A 94 2.39 9.15 15.84
C TRP A 94 2.27 9.25 17.36
N THR A 95 3.39 9.33 18.06
CA THR A 95 3.42 9.69 19.49
C THR A 95 3.74 11.17 19.63
N LEU A 96 2.84 11.91 20.25
CA LEU A 96 2.90 13.35 20.44
C LEU A 96 3.06 13.68 21.92
N THR A 97 4.25 14.14 22.31
CA THR A 97 4.50 14.66 23.66
C THR A 97 4.24 16.17 23.68
N HIS A 98 3.23 16.62 24.43
CA HIS A 98 2.78 18.02 24.44
C HIS A 98 3.06 18.76 25.76
N ASN A 99 3.36 18.05 26.85
CA ASN A 99 3.78 18.63 28.14
C ASN A 99 2.84 19.68 28.76
N PHE A 100 1.54 19.64 28.45
CA PHE A 100 0.54 20.55 29.06
C PHE A 100 0.06 20.08 30.45
N ASN A 101 0.45 18.88 30.88
CA ASN A 101 0.01 18.24 32.12
C ASN A 101 -1.52 18.20 32.28
N ARG A 102 -2.21 17.98 31.16
CA ARG A 102 -3.67 17.95 31.04
C ARG A 102 -4.05 16.91 29.99
N ALA A 103 -5.02 16.06 30.33
CA ALA A 103 -5.52 15.04 29.39
C ALA A 103 -6.45 15.62 28.32
N ALA A 104 -7.12 16.74 28.59
CA ALA A 104 -7.99 17.40 27.62
C ALA A 104 -7.18 18.40 26.79
N VAL A 105 -6.69 17.97 25.63
CA VAL A 105 -6.01 18.82 24.64
C VAL A 105 -6.69 18.67 23.28
N SER A 106 -6.70 19.74 22.49
CA SER A 106 -7.12 19.69 21.09
C SER A 106 -5.90 19.50 20.21
N VAL A 107 -5.96 18.53 19.29
CA VAL A 107 -4.88 18.23 18.35
C VAL A 107 -5.38 18.51 16.93
N SER A 108 -4.66 19.37 16.21
CA SER A 108 -4.86 19.63 14.77
C SER A 108 -3.68 19.09 13.99
N LEU A 109 -3.94 18.43 12.86
CA LEU A 109 -2.92 17.73 12.09
C LEU A 109 -2.83 18.32 10.68
N PHE A 110 -1.62 18.49 10.20
CA PHE A 110 -1.33 19.00 8.86
C PHE A 110 -0.36 18.07 8.14
N ASP A 111 -0.58 17.84 6.84
CA ASP A 111 0.38 17.15 5.99
C ASP A 111 1.61 18.02 5.71
N THR A 112 2.60 17.47 5.00
CA THR A 112 3.81 18.20 4.60
C THR A 112 3.54 19.38 3.65
N ASN A 113 2.35 19.48 3.07
CA ASN A 113 1.92 20.60 2.23
C ASN A 113 1.11 21.64 3.01
N GLY A 114 0.98 21.48 4.32
CA GLY A 114 0.21 22.37 5.20
C GLY A 114 -1.31 22.21 5.09
N LYS A 115 -1.80 21.11 4.50
CA LYS A 115 -3.24 20.82 4.44
C LYS A 115 -3.69 20.08 5.68
N SER A 116 -4.86 20.45 6.22
CA SER A 116 -5.46 19.75 7.35
C SER A 116 -5.72 18.28 7.01
N VAL A 117 -5.43 17.41 7.96
CA VAL A 117 -5.67 15.96 7.85
C VAL A 117 -6.44 15.48 9.07
N GLU A 118 -7.37 14.55 8.85
CA GLU A 118 -8.12 13.91 9.93
C GLU A 118 -7.36 12.67 10.44
N ALA A 119 -7.31 12.52 11.75
CA ALA A 119 -6.88 11.27 12.38
C ALA A 119 -7.99 10.22 12.26
N LEU A 120 -7.59 8.95 12.24
CA LEU A 120 -8.52 7.84 12.45
C LEU A 120 -8.93 7.74 13.92
N ASP A 121 -7.95 7.93 14.82
CA ASP A 121 -8.16 7.94 16.26
C ASP A 121 -7.11 8.83 16.95
N VAL A 122 -7.46 9.40 18.11
CA VAL A 122 -6.54 10.14 18.97
C VAL A 122 -6.76 9.66 20.40
N ASN A 123 -5.79 8.92 20.93
CA ASN A 123 -5.86 8.38 22.28
C ASN A 123 -4.83 9.08 23.18
N VAL A 124 -5.28 9.59 24.32
CA VAL A 124 -4.41 10.22 25.31
C VAL A 124 -3.82 9.13 26.20
N SER A 125 -2.55 8.79 25.98
CA SER A 125 -1.87 7.72 26.72
C SER A 125 -1.50 8.14 28.14
N ASN A 126 -1.26 9.44 28.37
CA ASN A 126 -1.13 10.06 29.69
C ASN A 126 -1.34 11.59 29.61
N VAL A 127 -1.19 12.29 30.74
CA VAL A 127 -1.40 13.76 30.83
C VAL A 127 -0.48 14.63 29.95
N ASN A 128 0.55 14.06 29.34
CA ASN A 128 1.52 14.76 28.49
C ASN A 128 1.69 14.12 27.11
N GLU A 129 0.99 13.02 26.82
CA GLU A 129 1.20 12.25 25.60
C GLU A 129 -0.13 11.86 24.96
N ALA A 130 -0.19 12.05 23.65
CA ALA A 130 -1.25 11.55 22.79
C ALA A 130 -0.66 10.64 21.71
N VAL A 131 -1.34 9.54 21.45
CA VAL A 131 -1.07 8.63 20.34
C VAL A 131 -2.13 8.88 19.27
N ILE A 132 -1.69 9.35 18.11
CA ILE A 132 -2.54 9.62 16.96
C ILE A 132 -2.43 8.43 16.03
N THR A 133 -3.56 7.85 15.61
CA THR A 133 -3.61 6.77 14.63
C THR A 133 -4.17 7.30 13.31
N HIS A 134 -3.56 6.93 12.21
CA HIS A 134 -3.98 7.25 10.85
C HIS A 134 -4.52 6.00 10.13
N ALA A 135 -5.12 6.17 8.95
CA ALA A 135 -5.50 5.05 8.09
C ALA A 135 -4.37 4.59 7.17
N PHE A 136 -3.34 5.42 6.97
CA PHE A 136 -2.15 5.15 6.17
C PHE A 136 -0.94 5.95 6.69
N ALA A 137 0.27 5.52 6.36
CA ALA A 137 1.49 6.22 6.76
C ALA A 137 1.49 7.66 6.19
N LEU A 138 1.60 8.63 7.09
CA LEU A 138 1.58 10.05 6.78
C LEU A 138 2.77 10.73 7.46
N GLY A 139 3.36 11.73 6.78
CA GLY A 139 4.31 12.68 7.38
C GLY A 139 3.66 14.06 7.48
N GLY A 140 4.05 14.85 8.47
CA GLY A 140 3.44 16.17 8.67
C GLY A 140 3.75 16.79 10.02
N THR A 141 2.85 17.65 10.49
CA THR A 141 2.98 18.39 11.76
C THR A 141 1.69 18.29 12.56
N ALA A 142 1.82 18.08 13.86
CA ALA A 142 0.72 18.15 14.81
C ALA A 142 0.84 19.44 15.64
N VAL A 143 -0.28 20.14 15.79
CA VAL A 143 -0.41 21.33 16.62
C VAL A 143 -1.32 20.99 17.80
N VAL A 144 -0.86 21.24 19.01
CA VAL A 144 -1.59 20.96 20.25
C VAL A 144 -1.98 22.25 20.93
N ILE A 145 -3.24 22.34 21.33
CA ILE A 145 -3.83 23.48 22.04
C ILE A 145 -4.40 22.94 23.36
N GLY A 146 -3.98 23.49 24.50
CA GLY A 146 -4.34 23.04 25.86
C GLY A 146 -4.83 24.13 26.80
#